data_AF-A0A4Y7IQI6-F1
#
_entry.id   AF-A0A4Y7IQI6-F1
#
_cell.length_a   1.000
_cell.length_b   1.000
_cell.length_c   1.000
_cell.angle_alpha   90.00
_cell.angle_beta   90.00
_cell.angle_gamma   90.00
#
_symmetry.space_group_name_H-M   'P 1'
#
loop_
_entity.id
_entity.type
_entity.pdbx_description
1 polymer ?
#
loop_
_entity_poly.entity_id
_entity_poly.type
_entity_poly.pdbx_seq_one_letter_code
_entity_poly.pdbx_strand_id
1 'polypeptide(L)'
;MSSSNKIAYHARSISLPTRSNPLAAAVETQLCKLRSSDLTSSISNNLVGLTDLYECVEDFLSTEDEKCLDAVLDRSVMLLDVCATIKDVLSMMKQTAQDLQSSIRRRSNEFDAYMISRKKVCKIIQKCLSDLQKNTNKNNDAVADILTEVEATTLAVFESVLSFLSAPKQRSLVSKLTNKSATQQVVNEVTKVDVALKSKVIEAKEVQKALAALEMSLQDLEDGLESVFRCLIKNRFSLLNILNQ
;
A
#
# COMPACT_ATOMS: atom_id res chain seq x y z
N MET A 1 -63.65 46.68 -14.24
CA MET A 1 -62.41 46.12 -14.83
C MET A 1 -61.46 45.81 -13.68
N SER A 2 -61.19 44.54 -13.41
CA SER A 2 -60.18 44.13 -12.43
C SER A 2 -59.43 42.94 -13.04
N SER A 3 -58.15 43.14 -13.35
CA SER A 3 -57.28 42.13 -13.94
C SER A 3 -56.39 41.57 -12.84
N SER A 4 -56.70 40.36 -12.35
CA SER A 4 -55.80 39.62 -11.48
C SER A 4 -54.73 38.91 -12.31
N ASN A 5 -53.48 39.36 -12.19
CA ASN A 5 -52.32 38.65 -12.72
C ASN A 5 -52.04 37.41 -11.84
N LYS A 6 -52.25 36.22 -12.41
CA LYS A 6 -51.89 34.94 -11.78
C LYS A 6 -50.43 34.63 -12.12
N ILE A 7 -49.53 34.81 -11.16
CA ILE A 7 -48.12 34.42 -11.30
C ILE A 7 -48.07 32.89 -11.23
N ALA A 8 -47.78 32.24 -12.36
CA ALA A 8 -47.53 30.81 -12.42
C ALA A 8 -46.13 30.53 -11.85
N TYR A 9 -46.08 29.93 -10.67
CA TYR A 9 -44.84 29.40 -10.11
C TYR A 9 -44.45 28.14 -10.89
N HIS A 10 -43.42 28.23 -11.73
CA HIS A 10 -42.74 27.04 -12.23
C HIS A 10 -42.02 26.38 -11.05
N ALA A 11 -42.60 25.31 -10.53
CA ALA A 11 -41.89 24.38 -9.67
C ALA A 11 -40.71 23.82 -10.47
N ARG A 12 -39.49 24.29 -10.16
CA ARG A 12 -38.27 23.67 -10.65
C ARG A 12 -38.18 22.31 -9.99
N SER A 13 -38.34 21.25 -10.78
CA SER A 13 -38.08 19.88 -10.36
C SER A 13 -36.68 19.82 -9.76
N ILE A 14 -36.59 19.55 -8.47
CA ILE A 14 -35.35 19.12 -7.84
C ILE A 14 -35.06 17.72 -8.37
N SER A 15 -34.05 17.59 -9.22
CA SER A 15 -33.48 16.28 -9.54
C SER A 15 -33.03 15.67 -8.20
N LEU A 16 -33.70 14.59 -7.77
CA LEU A 16 -33.18 13.74 -6.71
C LEU A 16 -31.72 13.38 -7.07
N PRO A 17 -30.80 13.28 -6.09
CA PRO A 17 -29.52 12.66 -6.35
C PRO A 17 -29.79 11.30 -6.97
N THR A 18 -29.18 11.02 -8.11
CA THR A 18 -29.18 9.69 -8.74
C THR A 18 -28.86 8.69 -7.64
N ARG A 19 -29.77 7.75 -7.41
CA ARG A 19 -29.64 6.73 -6.37
C ARG A 19 -28.32 6.00 -6.62
N SER A 20 -27.29 6.29 -5.84
CA SER A 20 -25.96 5.69 -6.01
C SER A 20 -26.10 4.17 -5.91
N ASN A 21 -25.41 3.44 -6.79
CA ASN A 21 -25.38 1.98 -6.76
C ASN A 21 -24.90 1.56 -5.34
N PRO A 22 -25.66 0.75 -4.59
CA PRO A 22 -25.30 0.40 -3.21
C PRO A 22 -23.93 -0.30 -3.11
N LEU A 23 -23.50 -1.01 -4.16
CA LEU A 23 -22.18 -1.63 -4.23
C LEU A 23 -21.08 -0.60 -4.46
N ALA A 24 -21.30 0.36 -5.37
CA ALA A 24 -20.39 1.49 -5.57
C ALA A 24 -20.20 2.29 -4.27
N ALA A 25 -21.29 2.56 -3.55
CA ALA A 25 -21.26 3.26 -2.26
C ALA A 25 -20.48 2.47 -1.17
N ALA A 26 -20.54 1.13 -1.21
CA ALA A 26 -19.75 0.29 -0.31
C ALA A 26 -18.25 0.42 -0.57
N VAL A 27 -17.84 0.38 -1.84
CA VAL A 27 -16.44 0.58 -2.26
C VAL A 27 -15.96 1.98 -1.87
N GLU A 28 -16.73 3.03 -2.20
CA GLU A 28 -16.43 4.42 -1.81
C GLU A 28 -16.28 4.57 -0.29
N THR A 29 -17.11 3.89 0.50
CA THR A 29 -17.02 3.92 1.96
C THR A 29 -15.69 3.35 2.46
N GLN A 30 -15.22 2.24 1.89
CA GLN A 30 -13.93 1.66 2.26
C GLN A 30 -12.75 2.54 1.81
N LEU A 31 -12.84 3.14 0.62
CA LEU A 31 -11.87 4.13 0.13
C LEU A 31 -11.79 5.35 1.05
N CYS A 32 -12.93 5.89 1.48
CA CYS A 32 -12.99 6.99 2.45
C CYS A 32 -12.34 6.61 3.79
N LYS A 33 -12.53 5.39 4.29
CA LYS A 33 -11.88 4.94 5.53
C LYS A 33 -10.36 4.87 5.38
N LEU A 34 -9.86 4.31 4.27
CA LEU A 34 -8.43 4.23 3.98
C LEU A 34 -7.77 5.61 3.75
N ARG A 35 -8.54 6.60 3.29
CA ARG A 35 -8.10 8.01 3.19
C ARG A 35 -8.11 8.74 4.53
N SER A 36 -9.15 8.52 5.34
CA SER A 36 -9.41 9.24 6.60
C SER A 36 -8.61 8.68 7.77
N SER A 37 -8.35 7.37 7.77
CA SER A 37 -7.25 6.79 8.51
C SER A 37 -6.00 7.32 7.82
N ASP A 38 -5.50 8.49 8.23
CA ASP A 38 -4.25 9.05 7.72
C ASP A 38 -3.28 7.89 7.47
N LEU A 39 -2.59 7.83 6.32
CA LEU A 39 -1.59 6.79 6.00
C LEU A 39 -0.44 6.69 7.05
N THR A 40 -0.54 7.44 8.14
CA THR A 40 0.21 7.39 9.39
C THR A 40 -0.31 6.33 10.40
N SER A 41 -1.50 5.74 10.20
CA SER A 41 -1.95 4.55 10.92
C SER A 41 -1.01 3.37 10.66
N SER A 42 -1.04 2.35 11.52
CA SER A 42 -0.21 1.15 11.34
C SER A 42 -0.39 0.59 9.92
N ILE A 43 0.69 0.37 9.20
CA ILE A 43 0.68 -0.16 7.83
C ILE A 43 -0.10 -1.49 7.75
N SER A 44 -0.03 -2.30 8.82
CA SER A 44 -0.83 -3.52 8.96
C SER A 44 -2.34 -3.26 8.90
N ASN A 45 -2.83 -2.20 9.54
CA ASN A 45 -4.25 -1.82 9.49
C ASN A 45 -4.66 -1.39 8.08
N ASN A 46 -3.76 -0.74 7.33
CA ASN A 46 -4.03 -0.35 5.95
C ASN A 46 -4.15 -1.59 5.04
N LEU A 47 -3.36 -2.65 5.30
CA LEU A 47 -3.49 -3.94 4.59
C LEU A 47 -4.81 -4.66 4.93
N VAL A 48 -5.25 -4.59 6.20
CA VAL A 48 -6.59 -5.08 6.58
C VAL A 48 -7.67 -4.28 5.85
N GLY A 49 -7.60 -2.96 5.85
CA GLY A 49 -8.55 -2.12 5.12
C GLY A 49 -8.55 -2.35 3.61
N LEU A 50 -7.41 -2.68 3.00
CA LEU A 50 -7.37 -3.13 1.60
C LEU A 50 -8.07 -4.46 1.40
N THR A 51 -7.96 -5.39 2.35
CA THR A 51 -8.67 -6.67 2.29
C THR A 51 -10.18 -6.42 2.27
N ASP A 52 -10.69 -5.61 3.20
CA ASP A 52 -12.11 -5.21 3.27
C ASP A 52 -12.58 -4.47 2.00
N LEU A 53 -11.71 -3.62 1.43
CA LEU A 53 -11.98 -2.92 0.18
C LEU A 53 -12.16 -3.92 -0.97
N TYR A 54 -11.23 -4.86 -1.13
CA TYR A 54 -11.26 -5.81 -2.24
C TYR A 54 -12.38 -6.84 -2.14
N GLU A 55 -12.90 -7.13 -0.95
CA GLU A 55 -14.16 -7.87 -0.78
C GLU A 55 -15.35 -7.10 -1.37
N CYS A 56 -15.43 -5.79 -1.13
CA CYS A 56 -16.49 -4.94 -1.71
C CYS A 56 -16.34 -4.77 -3.23
N VAL A 57 -15.10 -4.71 -3.73
CA VAL A 57 -14.81 -4.59 -5.16
C VAL A 57 -15.28 -5.82 -5.92
N GLU A 58 -15.16 -7.02 -5.35
CA GLU A 58 -15.61 -8.25 -5.99
C GLU A 58 -17.11 -8.23 -6.33
N ASP A 59 -17.94 -7.80 -5.37
CA ASP A 59 -19.38 -7.66 -5.56
C ASP A 59 -19.68 -6.58 -6.60
N PHE A 60 -18.96 -5.45 -6.54
CA PHE A 60 -19.13 -4.34 -7.48
C PHE A 60 -18.83 -4.74 -8.93
N LEU A 61 -17.73 -5.47 -9.16
CA LEU A 61 -17.30 -5.92 -10.49
C LEU A 61 -18.34 -6.81 -11.19
N SER A 62 -19.19 -7.50 -10.43
CA SER A 62 -20.28 -8.32 -10.98
C SER A 62 -21.40 -7.51 -11.63
N THR A 63 -21.38 -6.17 -11.48
CA THR A 63 -22.41 -5.26 -12.01
C THR A 63 -21.92 -4.33 -13.13
N GLU A 64 -20.63 -4.40 -13.47
CA GLU A 64 -20.00 -3.51 -14.46
C GLU A 64 -20.10 -4.04 -15.91
N ASP A 65 -20.09 -3.13 -16.88
CA ASP A 65 -20.19 -3.44 -18.32
C ASP A 65 -18.87 -4.07 -18.85
N GLU A 66 -18.98 -5.08 -19.72
CA GLU A 66 -17.84 -5.86 -20.25
C GLU A 66 -16.75 -4.99 -20.87
N LYS A 67 -17.13 -3.86 -21.48
CA LYS A 67 -16.19 -2.96 -22.18
C LYS A 67 -15.15 -2.31 -21.26
N CYS A 68 -15.45 -2.19 -19.96
CA CYS A 68 -14.51 -1.63 -18.97
C CYS A 68 -13.50 -2.68 -18.48
N LEU A 69 -13.78 -3.96 -18.68
CA LEU A 69 -13.18 -5.05 -17.92
C LEU A 69 -11.78 -5.46 -18.40
N ASP A 70 -11.48 -5.32 -19.70
CA ASP A 70 -10.15 -5.62 -20.25
C ASP A 70 -9.06 -4.74 -19.63
N ALA A 71 -9.31 -3.44 -19.52
CA ALA A 71 -8.36 -2.50 -18.92
C ALA A 71 -8.19 -2.75 -17.41
N VAL A 72 -9.24 -3.23 -16.73
CA VAL A 72 -9.19 -3.60 -15.30
C VAL A 72 -8.38 -4.88 -15.11
N LEU A 73 -8.51 -5.84 -16.03
CA LEU A 73 -7.72 -7.07 -16.01
C LEU A 73 -6.22 -6.81 -16.16
N ASP A 74 -5.81 -5.95 -17.09
CA ASP A 74 -4.39 -5.60 -17.25
C ASP A 74 -3.83 -4.93 -15.97
N ARG A 75 -4.60 -4.00 -15.39
CA ARG A 75 -4.26 -3.35 -14.11
C ARG A 75 -4.17 -4.35 -12.95
N SER A 76 -5.03 -5.37 -12.92
CA SER A 76 -4.98 -6.42 -11.89
C SER A 76 -3.70 -7.26 -11.96
N VAL A 77 -3.15 -7.52 -13.16
CA VAL A 77 -1.85 -8.22 -13.30
C VAL A 77 -0.75 -7.39 -12.67
N MET A 78 -0.69 -6.10 -12.99
CA MET A 78 0.31 -5.19 -12.44
C MET A 78 0.25 -5.17 -10.91
N LEU A 79 -0.94 -5.10 -10.31
CA LEU A 79 -1.09 -5.12 -8.86
C LEU A 79 -0.60 -6.44 -8.25
N LEU A 80 -0.86 -7.57 -8.89
CA LEU A 80 -0.34 -8.88 -8.46
C LEU A 80 1.18 -8.95 -8.54
N ASP A 81 1.79 -8.44 -9.62
CA ASP A 81 3.25 -8.42 -9.79
C ASP A 81 3.95 -7.56 -8.73
N VAL A 82 3.38 -6.39 -8.43
CA VAL A 82 3.87 -5.53 -7.35
C VAL A 82 3.71 -6.23 -6.00
N CYS A 83 2.54 -6.81 -5.72
CA CYS A 83 2.28 -7.53 -4.47
C CYS A 83 3.25 -8.70 -4.28
N ALA A 84 3.49 -9.49 -5.32
CA ALA A 84 4.46 -10.59 -5.31
C ALA A 84 5.88 -10.11 -5.01
N THR A 85 6.30 -8.99 -5.63
CA THR A 85 7.61 -8.38 -5.35
C THR A 85 7.74 -7.95 -3.88
N ILE A 86 6.68 -7.40 -3.29
CA ILE A 86 6.69 -6.99 -1.88
C ILE A 86 6.78 -8.22 -0.96
N LYS A 87 6.04 -9.30 -1.28
CA LYS A 87 6.13 -10.58 -0.54
C LYS A 87 7.56 -11.12 -0.56
N ASP A 88 8.21 -11.16 -1.71
CA ASP A 88 9.61 -11.61 -1.83
C ASP A 88 10.55 -10.75 -0.97
N VAL A 89 10.36 -9.42 -1.00
CA VAL A 89 11.15 -8.49 -0.19
C VAL A 89 10.96 -8.75 1.31
N LEU A 90 9.72 -8.94 1.77
CA LEU A 90 9.42 -9.24 3.17
C LEU A 90 10.09 -10.54 3.61
N SER A 91 9.94 -11.60 2.83
CA SER A 91 10.54 -12.90 3.14
C SER A 91 12.06 -12.86 3.14
N MET A 92 12.69 -12.13 2.20
CA MET A 92 14.13 -11.89 2.21
C MET A 92 14.59 -11.16 3.48
N MET A 93 13.87 -10.11 3.91
CA MET A 93 14.21 -9.35 5.11
C MET A 93 14.06 -10.19 6.37
N LYS A 94 12.98 -10.96 6.46
CA LYS A 94 12.70 -11.85 7.60
C LYS A 94 13.75 -12.93 7.74
N GLN A 95 14.09 -13.61 6.64
CA GLN A 95 15.16 -14.61 6.64
C GLN A 95 16.49 -14.00 7.10
N THR A 96 16.85 -12.83 6.55
CA THR A 96 18.11 -12.16 6.92
C THR A 96 18.12 -11.73 8.40
N ALA A 97 16.99 -11.29 8.94
CA ALA A 97 16.86 -10.94 10.36
C ALA A 97 17.04 -12.17 11.26
N GLN A 98 16.40 -13.29 10.92
CA GLN A 98 16.50 -14.56 11.65
C GLN A 98 17.90 -15.18 11.59
N ASP A 99 18.57 -15.09 10.44
CA ASP A 99 19.95 -15.54 10.27
C ASP A 99 20.88 -14.74 11.17
N LEU A 100 20.72 -13.41 11.19
CA LEU A 100 21.50 -12.53 12.06
C LEU A 100 21.21 -12.81 13.55
N GLN A 101 19.94 -12.95 13.93
CA GLN A 101 19.54 -13.30 15.29
C GLN A 101 20.18 -14.62 15.75
N SER A 102 20.18 -15.62 14.87
CA SER A 102 20.82 -16.92 15.08
C SER A 102 22.32 -16.83 15.19
N SER A 103 22.97 -16.02 14.35
CA SER A 103 24.41 -15.77 14.37
C SER A 103 24.83 -15.16 15.71
N ILE A 104 24.13 -14.13 16.18
CA ILE A 104 24.39 -13.49 17.49
C ILE A 104 24.24 -14.51 18.62
N ARG A 105 23.19 -15.36 18.61
CA ARG A 105 23.00 -16.40 19.63
C ARG A 105 24.15 -17.42 19.64
N ARG A 106 24.72 -17.73 18.49
CA ARG A 106 25.90 -18.60 18.34
C ARG A 106 27.22 -17.90 18.65
N ARG A 107 27.19 -16.62 19.05
CA ARG A 107 28.36 -15.76 19.24
C ARG A 107 29.20 -15.59 17.95
N SER A 108 28.54 -15.71 16.81
CA SER A 108 29.06 -15.34 15.49
C SER A 108 28.60 -13.91 15.15
N ASN A 109 29.37 -13.21 14.33
CA ASN A 109 29.13 -11.81 13.97
C ASN A 109 28.94 -11.66 12.45
N GLU A 110 27.80 -12.13 11.93
CA GLU A 110 27.46 -12.03 10.49
C GLU A 110 26.83 -10.68 10.12
N PHE A 111 27.29 -9.59 10.74
CA PHE A 111 26.76 -8.24 10.53
C PHE A 111 26.95 -7.77 9.09
N ASP A 112 28.11 -8.08 8.50
CA ASP A 112 28.41 -7.72 7.12
C ASP A 112 27.49 -8.45 6.12
N ALA A 113 27.16 -9.72 6.39
CA ALA A 113 26.22 -10.49 5.58
C ALA A 113 24.80 -9.89 5.62
N TYR A 114 24.31 -9.54 6.81
CA TYR A 114 23.05 -8.80 6.97
C TYR A 114 23.08 -7.49 6.16
N MET A 115 24.15 -6.69 6.29
CA MET A 115 24.25 -5.40 5.60
C MET A 115 24.33 -5.53 4.08
N ILE A 116 24.94 -6.59 3.56
CA ILE A 116 24.97 -6.90 2.12
C ILE A 116 23.57 -7.29 1.63
N SER A 117 22.88 -8.20 2.32
CA SER A 117 21.51 -8.60 1.99
C SER A 117 20.55 -7.40 2.05
N ARG A 118 20.65 -6.60 3.10
CA ARG A 118 19.91 -5.35 3.29
C ARG A 118 20.08 -4.39 2.11
N LYS A 119 21.31 -4.17 1.64
CA LYS A 119 21.58 -3.34 0.45
C LYS A 119 20.95 -3.92 -0.82
N LYS A 120 20.96 -5.24 -0.99
CA LYS A 120 20.33 -5.92 -2.14
C LYS A 120 18.82 -5.70 -2.12
N VAL A 121 18.18 -5.90 -0.97
CA VAL A 121 16.75 -5.64 -0.77
C VAL A 121 16.41 -4.18 -1.07
N CYS A 122 17.17 -3.21 -0.56
CA CYS A 122 16.93 -1.79 -0.86
C CYS A 122 16.97 -1.47 -2.36
N LYS A 123 17.81 -2.15 -3.14
CA LYS A 123 17.86 -1.96 -4.61
C LYS A 123 16.59 -2.48 -5.28
N ILE A 124 16.07 -3.62 -4.82
CA ILE A 124 14.80 -4.19 -5.32
C ILE A 124 13.65 -3.22 -4.99
N ILE A 125 13.58 -2.74 -3.74
CA ILE A 125 12.58 -1.76 -3.30
C ILE A 125 12.64 -0.48 -4.14
N GLN A 126 13.83 0.09 -4.36
CA GLN A 126 14.00 1.30 -5.14
C GLN A 126 13.56 1.14 -6.59
N LYS A 127 13.85 -0.02 -7.20
CA LYS A 127 13.37 -0.34 -8.54
C LYS A 127 11.85 -0.41 -8.57
N CYS A 128 11.25 -1.16 -7.64
CA CYS A 128 9.81 -1.30 -7.52
C CYS A 128 9.12 0.06 -7.37
N LEU A 129 9.54 0.89 -6.41
CA LEU A 129 9.01 2.25 -6.20
C LEU A 129 9.13 3.13 -7.46
N SER A 130 10.25 3.04 -8.18
CA SER A 130 10.43 3.81 -9.43
C SER A 130 9.46 3.36 -10.52
N ASP A 131 9.12 2.07 -10.56
CA ASP A 131 8.17 1.52 -11.52
C ASP A 131 6.71 1.88 -11.13
N LEU A 132 6.36 1.86 -9.83
CA LEU A 132 5.05 2.38 -9.34
C LEU A 132 4.82 3.84 -9.73
N GLN A 133 5.84 4.69 -9.58
CA GLN A 133 5.75 6.11 -9.95
C GLN A 133 5.48 6.32 -11.44
N LYS A 134 6.06 5.49 -12.31
CA LYS A 134 5.80 5.54 -13.75
C LYS A 134 4.36 5.13 -14.09
N ASN A 135 3.79 4.19 -13.35
CA ASN A 135 2.42 3.73 -13.57
C ASN A 135 1.40 4.77 -13.11
N THR A 136 1.62 5.40 -11.96
CA THR A 136 0.74 6.44 -11.41
C THR A 136 0.66 7.67 -12.34
N ASN A 137 1.77 8.09 -12.94
CA ASN A 137 1.83 9.26 -13.82
C ASN A 137 1.06 9.11 -15.14
N LYS A 138 0.80 7.87 -15.59
CA LYS A 138 0.06 7.61 -16.84
C LYS A 138 -1.45 7.78 -16.68
N ASN A 139 -1.96 7.73 -15.45
CA ASN A 139 -3.39 7.66 -15.15
C ASN A 139 -4.02 9.04 -14.82
N ASN A 140 -3.25 10.13 -14.87
CA ASN A 140 -3.70 11.47 -14.45
C ASN A 140 -4.61 12.21 -15.45
N ASP A 141 -4.84 11.67 -16.66
CA ASP A 141 -5.53 12.37 -17.75
C ASP A 141 -6.98 11.89 -17.98
N ALA A 142 -7.48 10.99 -17.14
CA ALA A 142 -8.84 10.45 -17.21
C ALA A 142 -9.68 10.86 -15.98
N VAL A 143 -11.00 11.02 -16.18
CA VAL A 143 -11.96 11.11 -15.07
C VAL A 143 -11.79 9.85 -14.22
N ALA A 144 -11.38 9.99 -12.96
CA ALA A 144 -11.15 8.87 -12.07
C ALA A 144 -12.48 8.14 -11.81
N ASP A 145 -12.61 6.94 -12.38
CA ASP A 145 -13.64 5.99 -11.95
C ASP A 145 -13.26 5.34 -10.62
N ILE A 146 -14.23 4.69 -9.99
CA ILE A 146 -14.06 4.06 -8.67
C ILE A 146 -12.91 3.03 -8.68
N LEU A 147 -12.75 2.29 -9.79
CA LEU A 147 -11.70 1.26 -9.90
C LEU A 147 -10.30 1.86 -10.03
N THR A 148 -10.15 3.01 -10.69
CA THR A 148 -8.91 3.78 -10.76
C THR A 148 -8.54 4.33 -9.37
N GLU A 149 -9.54 4.70 -8.56
CA GLU A 149 -9.33 5.10 -7.17
C GLU A 149 -8.92 3.92 -6.26
N VAL A 150 -9.50 2.74 -6.46
CA VAL A 150 -9.08 1.49 -5.81
C VAL A 150 -7.62 1.18 -6.12
N GLU A 151 -7.24 1.21 -7.40
CA GLU A 151 -5.86 0.99 -7.84
C GLU A 151 -4.89 1.97 -7.18
N ALA A 152 -5.20 3.27 -7.23
CA ALA A 152 -4.37 4.31 -6.62
C ALA A 152 -4.20 4.11 -5.11
N THR A 153 -5.28 3.74 -4.42
CA THR A 153 -5.25 3.45 -2.98
C THR A 153 -4.39 2.23 -2.67
N THR A 154 -4.52 1.16 -3.44
CA THR A 154 -3.69 -0.05 -3.30
C THR A 154 -2.21 0.25 -3.52
N LEU A 155 -1.88 1.01 -4.58
CA LEU A 155 -0.51 1.41 -4.86
C LEU A 155 0.09 2.28 -3.74
N ALA A 156 -0.70 3.19 -3.16
CA ALA A 156 -0.26 4.02 -2.03
C ALA A 156 0.05 3.18 -0.78
N VAL A 157 -0.76 2.17 -0.47
CA VAL A 157 -0.49 1.25 0.64
C VAL A 157 0.75 0.40 0.35
N PHE A 158 0.91 -0.11 -0.87
CA PHE A 158 2.12 -0.84 -1.29
C PHE A 158 3.39 0.03 -1.21
N GLU A 159 3.32 1.29 -1.62
CA GLU A 159 4.39 2.26 -1.46
C GLU A 159 4.73 2.49 0.03
N SER A 160 3.73 2.53 0.92
CA SER A 160 3.96 2.67 2.35
C SER A 160 4.72 1.47 2.96
N VAL A 161 4.36 0.24 2.56
CA VAL A 161 5.07 -0.99 2.96
C VAL A 161 6.52 -0.93 2.47
N LEU A 162 6.73 -0.66 1.18
CA LEU A 162 8.06 -0.56 0.58
C LEU A 162 8.91 0.53 1.23
N SER A 163 8.31 1.68 1.56
CA SER A 163 8.99 2.80 2.22
C SER A 163 9.42 2.45 3.65
N PHE A 164 8.57 1.75 4.41
CA PHE A 164 8.92 1.21 5.72
C PHE A 164 10.15 0.30 5.64
N LEU A 165 10.15 -0.63 4.68
CA LEU A 165 11.22 -1.60 4.46
C LEU A 165 12.52 -0.96 3.92
N SER A 166 12.42 0.13 3.16
CA SER A 166 13.61 0.82 2.64
C SER A 166 14.44 1.46 3.74
N ALA A 167 13.79 1.87 4.84
CA ALA A 167 14.29 2.85 5.82
C ALA A 167 14.71 4.16 5.14
N PRO A 168 14.50 5.35 5.75
CA PRO A 168 15.01 6.58 5.19
C PRO A 168 16.53 6.44 5.01
N LYS A 169 17.03 6.70 3.80
CA LYS A 169 18.43 7.06 3.62
C LYS A 169 18.69 8.15 4.65
N GLN A 170 19.57 7.92 5.62
CA GLN A 170 20.26 9.05 6.22
C GLN A 170 20.95 9.73 5.05
N ARG A 171 20.31 10.78 4.51
CA ARG A 171 20.94 11.66 3.55
C ARG A 171 22.23 12.05 4.23
N SER A 172 23.36 11.70 3.61
CA SER A 172 24.62 12.28 4.01
C SER A 172 24.39 13.79 4.11
N LEU A 173 24.93 14.39 5.17
CA LEU A 173 24.79 15.81 5.53
C LEU A 173 25.42 16.77 4.49
N VAL A 174 25.32 16.47 3.20
CA VAL A 174 25.96 17.21 2.11
C VAL A 174 24.93 17.80 1.12
N SER A 175 23.64 17.50 1.22
CA SER A 175 22.62 18.29 0.50
C SER A 175 22.03 19.37 1.41
N LYS A 176 22.73 20.51 1.50
CA LYS A 176 22.13 21.76 1.96
C LYS A 176 20.99 22.15 1.01
N LEU A 177 19.93 22.70 1.61
CA LEU A 177 19.02 23.69 1.04
C LEU A 177 17.85 23.19 0.18
N THR A 178 16.74 22.82 0.83
CA THR A 178 15.42 23.51 0.83
C THR A 178 14.31 22.56 1.26
N ASN A 179 13.77 22.81 2.46
CA ASN A 179 12.36 22.77 2.86
C ASN A 179 12.19 22.30 4.30
N LYS A 180 11.53 23.18 5.04
CA LYS A 180 11.11 23.03 6.44
C LYS A 180 9.97 22.00 6.48
N SER A 181 10.27 20.80 6.94
CA SER A 181 9.48 20.16 7.99
C SER A 181 10.44 19.25 8.75
N ALA A 182 10.67 19.60 10.02
CA ALA A 182 11.32 18.69 10.94
C ALA A 182 10.30 17.61 11.30
N THR A 183 10.01 16.71 10.38
CA THR A 183 9.27 15.50 10.70
C THR A 183 10.20 14.68 11.57
N GLN A 184 9.88 14.59 12.86
CA GLN A 184 10.44 13.63 13.79
C GLN A 184 10.61 12.31 13.02
N GLN A 185 11.86 11.93 12.76
CA GLN A 185 12.15 10.74 11.99
C GLN A 185 11.66 9.58 12.84
N VAL A 186 10.45 9.08 12.54
CA VAL A 186 9.89 7.91 13.21
C VAL A 186 10.87 6.79 12.93
N VAL A 187 11.66 6.46 13.94
CA VAL A 187 12.68 5.42 13.87
C VAL A 187 11.89 4.11 13.83
N ASN A 188 11.68 3.59 12.62
CA ASN A 188 11.06 2.29 12.43
C ASN A 188 12.03 1.16 12.80
N GLU A 189 11.51 -0.05 12.99
CA GLU A 189 12.24 -1.22 13.48
C GLU A 189 13.48 -1.52 12.62
N VAL A 190 13.35 -1.35 11.30
CA VAL A 190 14.44 -1.49 10.34
C VAL A 190 15.58 -0.51 10.64
N THR A 191 15.27 0.78 10.86
CA THR A 191 16.28 1.78 11.21
C THR A 191 16.92 1.52 12.57
N LYS A 192 16.17 0.99 13.56
CA LYS A 192 16.73 0.63 14.88
C LYS A 192 17.83 -0.42 14.73
N VAL A 193 17.57 -1.48 13.96
CA VAL A 193 18.56 -2.53 13.68
C VAL A 193 19.75 -1.96 12.90
N ASP A 194 19.50 -1.20 11.83
CA ASP A 194 20.56 -0.64 10.98
C ASP A 194 21.48 0.33 11.75
N VAL A 195 20.94 1.15 12.65
CA VAL A 195 21.72 2.05 13.53
C VAL A 195 22.50 1.25 14.56
N ALA A 196 21.87 0.23 15.16
CA ALA A 196 22.50 -0.59 16.17
C ALA A 196 23.77 -1.27 15.65
N LEU A 197 23.67 -1.86 14.46
CA LEU A 197 24.78 -2.55 13.78
C LEU A 197 25.89 -1.60 13.33
N LYS A 198 25.56 -0.37 12.92
CA LYS A 198 26.58 0.62 12.49
C LYS A 198 27.43 1.14 13.65
N SER A 199 26.84 1.26 14.84
CA SER A 199 27.56 1.78 16.00
C SER A 199 28.70 0.88 16.45
N LYS A 200 28.65 -0.44 16.15
CA LYS A 200 29.57 -1.51 16.61
C LYS A 200 29.85 -1.54 18.13
N VAL A 201 29.19 -0.68 18.91
CA VAL A 201 29.38 -0.46 20.35
C VAL A 201 28.16 -0.93 21.14
N ILE A 202 27.03 -1.18 20.45
CA ILE A 202 25.79 -1.61 21.10
C ILE A 202 25.88 -3.08 21.54
N GLU A 203 25.44 -3.33 22.77
CA GLU A 203 25.35 -4.67 23.35
C GLU A 203 24.53 -5.60 22.45
N ALA A 204 25.01 -6.84 22.26
CA ALA A 204 24.33 -7.87 21.46
C ALA A 204 22.84 -8.05 21.85
N LYS A 205 22.51 -7.82 23.12
CA LYS A 205 21.16 -7.89 23.67
C LYS A 205 20.21 -6.84 23.10
N GLU A 206 20.67 -5.61 22.89
CA GLU A 206 19.87 -4.53 22.33
C GLU A 206 19.61 -4.75 20.83
N VAL A 207 20.60 -5.26 20.10
CA VAL A 207 20.44 -5.68 18.69
C VAL A 207 19.40 -6.80 18.57
N GLN A 208 19.46 -7.81 19.45
CA GLN A 208 18.50 -8.92 19.46
C GLN A 208 17.07 -8.44 19.75
N LYS A 209 16.89 -7.50 20.68
CA LYS A 209 15.57 -6.92 20.97
C LYS A 209 15.00 -6.18 19.76
N ALA A 210 15.83 -5.40 19.07
CA ALA A 210 15.43 -4.70 17.85
C ALA A 210 15.10 -5.68 16.70
N LEU A 211 15.87 -6.75 16.56
CA LEU A 211 15.60 -7.82 15.58
C LEU A 211 14.29 -8.54 15.86
N ALA A 212 14.02 -8.90 17.11
CA ALA A 212 12.76 -9.55 17.48
C ALA A 212 11.55 -8.65 17.18
N ALA A 213 11.66 -7.35 17.45
CA ALA A 213 10.61 -6.40 17.09
C ALA A 213 10.43 -6.31 15.56
N LEU A 214 11.53 -6.26 14.80
CA LEU A 214 11.49 -6.27 13.34
C LEU A 214 10.84 -7.54 12.80
N GLU A 215 11.19 -8.71 13.32
CA GLU A 215 10.61 -9.99 12.89
C GLU A 215 9.10 -10.05 13.10
N MET A 216 8.59 -9.55 14.23
CA MET A 216 7.15 -9.45 14.47
C MET A 216 6.48 -8.51 13.46
N SER A 217 7.03 -7.32 13.24
CA SER A 217 6.48 -6.39 12.24
C SER A 217 6.52 -6.97 10.83
N LEU A 218 7.56 -7.71 10.46
CA LEU A 218 7.64 -8.37 9.15
C LEU A 218 6.58 -9.47 9.03
N GLN A 219 6.34 -10.24 10.09
CA GLN A 219 5.28 -11.25 10.13
C GLN A 219 3.88 -10.63 9.93
N ASP A 220 3.56 -9.57 10.67
CA ASP A 220 2.27 -8.88 10.54
C ASP A 220 2.04 -8.34 9.12
N LEU A 221 3.11 -7.81 8.48
CA LEU A 221 3.05 -7.34 7.11
C LEU A 221 2.92 -8.48 6.10
N GLU A 222 3.60 -9.62 6.28
CA GLU A 222 3.46 -10.81 5.43
C GLU A 222 2.03 -11.35 5.47
N ASP A 223 1.44 -11.47 6.67
CA ASP A 223 0.09 -12.00 6.85
C ASP A 223 -0.99 -11.07 6.25
N GLY A 224 -0.84 -9.76 6.47
CA GLY A 224 -1.71 -8.77 5.86
C GLY A 224 -1.61 -8.77 4.33
N LEU A 225 -0.39 -8.84 3.79
CA LEU A 225 -0.16 -8.83 2.36
C LEU A 225 -0.62 -10.13 1.68
N GLU A 226 -0.49 -11.28 2.35
CA GLU A 226 -1.03 -12.56 1.88
C GLU A 226 -2.56 -12.50 1.74
N SER A 227 -3.23 -11.82 2.66
CA SER A 227 -4.68 -11.64 2.62
C SER A 227 -5.08 -10.77 1.42
N VAL A 228 -4.40 -9.64 1.20
CA VAL A 228 -4.60 -8.79 0.01
C VAL A 228 -4.31 -9.57 -1.28
N PHE A 229 -3.21 -10.33 -1.34
CA PHE A 229 -2.83 -11.12 -2.51
C PHE A 229 -3.90 -12.13 -2.90
N ARG A 230 -4.49 -12.83 -1.92
CA ARG A 230 -5.60 -13.77 -2.14
C ARG A 230 -6.83 -13.05 -2.70
N CYS A 231 -7.19 -11.89 -2.17
CA CYS A 231 -8.31 -11.10 -2.69
C CYS A 231 -8.06 -10.58 -4.11
N LEU A 232 -6.83 -10.17 -4.44
CA LEU A 232 -6.46 -9.78 -5.81
C LEU A 232 -6.60 -10.94 -6.81
N ILE A 233 -6.17 -12.15 -6.43
CA ILE A 233 -6.35 -13.35 -7.25
C ILE A 233 -7.84 -13.64 -7.45
N LYS A 234 -8.62 -13.60 -6.37
CA LYS A 234 -10.06 -13.86 -6.40
C LYS A 234 -10.78 -12.89 -7.33
N ASN A 235 -10.51 -11.59 -7.19
CA ASN A 235 -11.05 -10.56 -8.06
C ASN A 235 -10.67 -10.78 -9.52
N ARG A 236 -9.39 -11.06 -9.81
CA ARG A 236 -8.94 -11.39 -11.17
C ARG A 236 -9.68 -12.59 -11.75
N PHE A 237 -9.88 -13.64 -10.95
CA PHE A 237 -10.62 -14.82 -11.37
C PHE A 237 -12.08 -14.48 -11.70
N SER A 238 -12.74 -13.68 -10.86
CA SER A 238 -14.11 -13.19 -11.12
C SER A 238 -14.19 -12.37 -12.42
N LEU A 239 -13.25 -11.44 -12.64
CA LEU A 239 -13.14 -10.68 -13.89
C LEU A 239 -13.01 -11.59 -15.13
N LEU A 240 -12.12 -12.58 -15.06
CA LEU A 240 -11.92 -13.55 -16.14
C LEU A 240 -13.19 -14.39 -16.40
N ASN A 241 -13.94 -14.75 -15.36
CA ASN A 241 -15.17 -15.50 -15.54
C ASN A 241 -16.25 -14.66 -16.23
N ILE A 242 -16.37 -13.38 -15.90
CA ILE A 242 -17.33 -12.46 -16.53
C ILE A 242 -17.01 -12.29 -18.02
N LEU A 243 -15.75 -12.08 -18.40
CA LEU A 243 -15.36 -11.94 -19.81
C LEU A 243 -15.50 -13.20 -20.67
N ASN A 244 -15.64 -14.37 -20.03
CA ASN A 244 -15.77 -15.66 -20.73
C ASN A 244 -17.20 -16.22 -20.69
N GLN A 245 -18.18 -15.48 -20.16
CA GLN A 245 -19.61 -15.84 -20.18
C GLN A 245 -20.26 -15.49 -21.52
#